data_AF-A0A212T6M5-F1
#
_entry.id   AF-A0A212T6M5-F1
#
_cell.length_a   1.000
_cell.length_b   1.000
_cell.length_c   1.000
_cell.angle_alpha   90.00
_cell.angle_beta   90.00
_cell.angle_gamma   90.00
#
_symmetry.space_group_name_H-M   'P 1'
#
loop_
_entity.id
_entity.type
_entity.pdbx_description
1 polymer ?
#
loop_
_entity_poly.entity_id
_entity_poly.type
_entity_poly.pdbx_seq_one_letter_code
_entity_poly.pdbx_strand_id
1 'polypeptide(L)'
;MNRMCHEFMEELYAYLDGEMSAQDCEDIQQHLRECAPCRAEYERDVRLKELIRRSCACQPAPSELRQRIVTSIHTSVTVVRRQG
;
A
#
# COMPACT_ATOMS: atom_id res chain seq x y z
N MET A 1 6.02 12.82 -18.42
CA MET A 1 5.77 12.54 -19.84
C MET A 1 7.01 11.82 -20.38
N ASN A 2 7.14 10.51 -20.48
CA ASN A 2 6.21 9.39 -20.69
C ASN A 2 6.92 8.17 -20.07
N ARG A 3 6.53 7.71 -18.86
CA ARG A 3 6.93 6.35 -18.42
C ARG A 3 6.21 5.37 -19.34
N MET A 4 6.96 4.45 -19.93
CA MET A 4 6.43 3.51 -20.91
C MET A 4 5.44 2.58 -20.22
N CYS A 5 4.40 2.12 -20.94
CA CYS A 5 3.40 1.20 -20.36
C CYS A 5 4.05 -0.06 -19.73
N HIS A 6 5.23 -0.46 -20.19
CA HIS A 6 6.02 -1.55 -19.62
C HIS A 6 6.50 -1.24 -18.19
N GLU A 7 7.09 -0.07 -17.96
CA GLU A 7 7.58 0.36 -16.65
C GLU A 7 6.42 0.46 -15.65
N PHE A 8 5.26 0.96 -16.11
CA PHE A 8 4.03 0.96 -15.31
C PHE A 8 3.64 -0.45 -14.85
N MET A 9 3.69 -1.46 -15.72
CA MET A 9 3.29 -2.83 -15.37
C MET A 9 4.22 -3.46 -14.33
N GLU A 10 5.51 -3.11 -14.34
CA GLU A 10 6.48 -3.59 -13.35
C GLU A 10 6.23 -3.00 -11.96
N GLU A 11 5.79 -1.74 -11.89
CA GLU A 11 5.60 -1.00 -10.64
C GLU A 11 4.15 -1.04 -10.11
N LEU A 12 3.19 -1.48 -10.93
CA LEU A 12 1.76 -1.48 -10.62
C LEU A 12 1.43 -2.16 -9.28
N TYR A 13 2.08 -3.29 -9.00
CA TYR A 13 1.82 -4.03 -7.76
C TYR A 13 2.33 -3.29 -6.53
N ALA A 14 3.55 -2.75 -6.58
CA ALA A 14 4.11 -1.92 -5.51
C ALA A 14 3.22 -0.69 -5.26
N TYR A 15 2.70 -0.07 -6.33
CA TYR A 15 1.74 1.02 -6.22
C TYR A 15 0.42 0.58 -5.54
N LEU A 16 -0.14 -0.57 -5.95
CA LEU A 16 -1.37 -1.11 -5.36
C LEU A 16 -1.22 -1.52 -3.89
N ASP A 17 -0.02 -1.92 -3.47
CA ASP A 17 0.29 -2.29 -2.08
C ASP A 17 0.74 -1.09 -1.22
N GLY A 18 0.95 0.07 -1.83
CA GLY A 18 1.39 1.28 -1.13
C GLY A 18 2.87 1.25 -0.74
N GLU A 19 3.69 0.49 -1.47
CA GLU A 19 5.11 0.24 -1.18
C GLU A 19 6.05 1.17 -1.97
N MET A 20 5.54 2.28 -2.49
CA MET A 20 6.29 3.22 -3.33
C MET A 20 6.51 4.57 -2.64
N SER A 21 7.50 5.32 -3.14
CA SER A 21 7.70 6.70 -2.71
C SER A 21 6.53 7.59 -3.15
N ALA A 22 6.32 8.71 -2.47
CA ALA A 22 5.28 9.67 -2.85
C ALA A 22 5.47 10.19 -4.29
N GLN A 23 6.74 10.39 -4.70
CA GLN A 23 7.06 10.86 -6.05
C GLN A 23 6.69 9.81 -7.11
N ASP A 24 7.00 8.55 -6.88
CA ASP A 24 6.66 7.48 -7.82
C ASP A 24 5.14 7.26 -7.91
N CYS A 25 4.42 7.47 -6.81
CA CYS A 25 2.97 7.43 -6.82
C CYS A 25 2.38 8.53 -7.72
N GLU A 26 2.92 9.74 -7.70
CA GLU A 26 2.49 10.83 -8.57
C GLU A 26 2.72 10.51 -10.05
N ASP A 27 3.86 9.92 -10.38
CA ASP A 27 4.22 9.50 -11.73
C ASP A 27 3.22 8.46 -12.28
N ILE A 28 2.92 7.42 -11.49
CA ILE A 28 1.93 6.39 -11.86
C ILE A 28 0.53 6.99 -11.99
N GLN A 29 0.14 7.88 -11.08
CA GLN A 29 -1.16 8.56 -11.17
C GLN A 29 -1.28 9.41 -12.43
N GLN A 30 -0.22 10.10 -12.84
CA GLN A 30 -0.19 10.84 -14.09
C GLN A 30 -0.36 9.89 -15.29
N HIS A 31 0.37 8.77 -15.30
CA HIS A 31 0.24 7.76 -16.35
C HIS A 31 -1.20 7.22 -16.45
N LEU A 32 -1.84 6.88 -15.32
CA LEU A 32 -3.23 6.38 -15.29
C LEU A 32 -4.26 7.40 -15.80
N ARG A 33 -3.99 8.71 -15.68
CA ARG A 33 -4.84 9.76 -16.26
C ARG A 33 -4.75 9.79 -17.78
N GLU A 34 -3.54 9.61 -18.32
CA GLU A 34 -3.26 9.76 -19.75
C GLU A 34 -3.41 8.46 -20.55
N CYS A 35 -3.27 7.30 -19.91
CA CYS A 35 -3.20 5.99 -20.55
C CYS A 35 -4.43 5.12 -20.23
N ALA A 36 -5.42 5.13 -21.13
CA ALA A 36 -6.61 4.29 -21.01
C ALA A 36 -6.34 2.77 -20.87
N PRO A 37 -5.42 2.15 -21.64
CA PRO A 37 -5.17 0.71 -21.48
C PRO A 37 -4.59 0.36 -20.10
N CYS A 38 -3.59 1.10 -19.62
CA CYS A 38 -3.01 0.87 -18.29
C CYS A 38 -4.01 1.13 -17.15
N ARG A 39 -4.93 2.09 -17.33
CA ARG A 39 -6.04 2.28 -16.39
C ARG A 39 -6.99 1.07 -16.34
N ALA A 40 -7.27 0.44 -17.48
CA ALA A 40 -8.09 -0.77 -17.51
C ALA A 40 -7.41 -1.96 -16.82
N GLU A 41 -6.08 -2.09 -16.95
CA GLU A 41 -5.27 -3.08 -16.19
C GLU A 41 -5.36 -2.81 -14.67
N TYR A 42 -5.07 -1.58 -14.25
CA TYR A 42 -5.18 -1.16 -12.85
C TYR A 42 -6.55 -1.46 -12.24
N GLU A 43 -7.64 -1.09 -12.94
CA GLU A 43 -9.00 -1.35 -12.45
C GLU A 43 -9.29 -2.85 -12.31
N ARG A 44 -8.74 -3.69 -13.19
CA ARG A 44 -8.87 -5.15 -13.09
C ARG A 44 -8.19 -5.66 -11.82
N ASP A 45 -6.97 -5.22 -11.56
CA ASP A 45 -6.20 -5.67 -10.41
C ASP A 45 -6.80 -5.18 -9.09
N VAL A 46 -7.34 -3.95 -9.05
CA VAL A 46 -8.13 -3.46 -7.92
C VAL A 46 -9.33 -4.36 -7.65
N ARG A 47 -10.12 -4.70 -8.69
CA ARG A 47 -11.28 -5.60 -8.54
C ARG A 47 -10.86 -6.99 -8.07
N LEU A 48 -9.74 -7.50 -8.55
CA LEU A 48 -9.18 -8.79 -8.12
C LEU A 48 -8.77 -8.74 -6.63
N LYS A 49 -8.03 -7.72 -6.20
CA LYS A 49 -7.67 -7.53 -4.79
C LYS A 49 -8.91 -7.40 -3.89
N GLU A 50 -9.93 -6.67 -4.34
CA GLU A 50 -11.20 -6.57 -3.63
C GLU A 50 -11.92 -7.92 -3.49
N LEU A 51 -11.96 -8.71 -4.56
CA LEU A 51 -12.56 -10.04 -4.56
C LEU A 51 -11.84 -10.97 -3.60
N ILE A 52 -10.50 -10.99 -3.63
CA ILE A 52 -9.68 -11.75 -2.69
C ILE A 52 -9.98 -11.31 -1.27
N ARG A 53 -10.00 -10.00 -0.97
CA ARG A 53 -10.27 -9.49 0.38
C ARG A 53 -11.63 -9.94 0.90
N ARG A 54 -12.67 -9.93 0.07
CA ARG A 54 -14.03 -10.35 0.46
C ARG A 54 -14.14 -11.87 0.64
N SER A 55 -13.45 -12.64 -0.20
CA SER A 55 -13.49 -14.11 -0.20
C SER A 55 -12.58 -14.73 0.86
N CYS A 56 -11.48 -14.06 1.18
CA CYS A 56 -10.50 -14.43 2.19
C CYS A 56 -10.62 -13.54 3.43
N ALA A 57 -11.81 -13.00 3.72
CA ALA A 57 -12.10 -12.33 4.98
C ALA A 57 -12.07 -13.38 6.11
N CYS A 58 -10.85 -13.77 6.48
CA CYS A 58 -10.55 -14.61 7.61
C CYS A 58 -11.05 -13.94 8.89
N GLN A 59 -11.17 -14.74 9.95
CA GLN A 59 -11.60 -14.27 11.27
C GLN A 59 -10.86 -12.98 11.67
N PRO A 60 -11.55 -12.01 12.29
CA PRO A 60 -10.93 -10.77 12.71
C PRO A 60 -9.71 -11.05 13.57
N ALA A 61 -8.68 -10.21 13.44
CA ALA A 61 -7.49 -10.30 14.28
C ALA A 61 -7.89 -10.34 15.78
N PRO A 62 -7.25 -11.18 16.60
CA PRO A 62 -7.55 -11.25 18.03
C PRO A 62 -7.51 -9.88 18.70
N SER A 63 -8.48 -9.59 19.58
CA SER A 63 -8.58 -8.30 20.29
C SER A 63 -7.31 -7.97 21.08
N GLU A 64 -6.65 -8.99 21.62
CA GLU A 64 -5.38 -8.90 22.34
C GLU A 64 -4.26 -8.34 21.45
N LEU A 65 -4.19 -8.75 20.18
CA LEU A 65 -3.21 -8.22 19.23
C LEU A 65 -3.47 -6.72 18.98
N ARG A 66 -4.73 -6.33 18.79
CA ARG A 66 -5.12 -4.93 18.64
C ARG A 66 -4.73 -4.10 19.86
N GLN A 67 -4.99 -4.61 21.06
CA GLN A 67 -4.62 -3.93 22.32
C GLN A 67 -3.11 -3.74 22.41
N ARG A 68 -2.31 -4.78 22.12
CA ARG A 68 -0.85 -4.70 22.13
C ARG A 68 -0.32 -3.64 21.16
N ILE A 69 -0.85 -3.59 19.93
CA ILE A 69 -0.45 -2.61 18.91
C ILE A 69 -0.75 -1.18 19.39
N VAL A 70 -1.98 -0.93 19.84
CA VAL A 70 -2.41 0.40 20.30
C VAL A 70 -1.56 0.87 21.49
N THR A 71 -1.34 0.01 22.48
CA THR A 71 -0.46 0.32 23.62
C THR A 71 0.96 0.66 23.16
N SER A 72 1.52 -0.11 22.22
CA SER A 72 2.86 0.16 21.69
C SER A 72 2.97 1.51 20.97
N ILE A 73 1.93 1.90 20.22
CA ILE A 73 1.90 3.19 19.50
C ILE A 73 1.81 4.37 20.49
N HIS A 74 1.04 4.21 21.58
CA HIS A 74 0.88 5.26 22.60
C HIS A 74 2.01 5.33 23.63
N THR A 75 2.85 4.30 23.74
CA THR A 75 3.95 4.28 24.71
C THR A 75 5.10 5.14 24.19
N SER A 76 5.17 6.39 24.63
CA SER A 76 6.33 7.26 24.43
C SER A 76 7.53 6.69 25.20
N VAL A 77 8.46 6.05 24.48
CA VAL A 77 9.72 5.56 25.05
C VAL A 77 10.57 6.77 25.43
N THR A 78 10.65 7.08 26.73
CA THR A 78 11.61 8.06 27.24
C THR A 78 12.96 7.37 27.34
N VAL A 79 13.85 7.62 26.38
CA VAL A 79 15.21 7.07 26.40
C VAL A 79 16.00 7.76 27.51
N VAL A 80 16.12 7.13 28.67
CA VAL A 80 17.03 7.58 29.72
C VAL A 80 18.44 7.13 29.36
N ARG A 81 19.28 8.06 28.88
CA ARG A 81 20.72 7.80 28.71
C ARG A 81 21.34 7.64 30.09
N ARG A 82 21.77 6.43 30.44
CA ARG A 82 22.69 6.20 31.56
C ARG A 82 24.03 6.82 31.18
N GLN A 83 24.37 7.97 31.79
CA GLN A 83 25.73 8.47 31.80
C GLN A 83 26.48 7.68 32.87
N GLY A 84 27.46 6.91 32.42
CA GLY A 84 28.60 6.47 33.23
C GLY A 84 29.79 7.37 32.94
#